data_AF-A0A928FHN6-F1
#
_entry.id   AF-A0A928FHN6-F1
#
_cell.length_a   1.000
_cell.length_b   1.000
_cell.length_c   1.000
_cell.angle_alpha   90.00
_cell.angle_beta   90.00
_cell.angle_gamma   90.00
#
_symmetry.space_group_name_H-M   'P 1'
#
loop_
_entity.id
_entity.type
_entity.pdbx_description
1 polymer ?
#
loop_
_entity_poly.entity_id
_entity_poly.type
_entity_poly.pdbx_seq_one_letter_code
_entity_poly.pdbx_strand_id
1 'polypeptide(L)'
;MNRKVDHNDFKPEDVIINRDSDFAVVEAYKSIRTNIMYSIPRNEGGKTVVITSSSAGEGKTTTCINLAITFAQTNSRVLLIDCDLRKPKIHRYLKLEKKDGLSNVLCGFADLDKALKIGVREHLDVLTAGDTPPNPAELLQTKEFEKLMTVFKKVYDYIIIDTPPINFVTDATNAIKYSDGVILLIKKGVTTYDEVEDALEKLEKVNSNIIGTVLIDNNDGTNNKKYGYGYRYKDEPAPKRKK
;
A
#
# COMPACT_ATOMS: atom_id res chain seq x y z
N MET A 1 0.55 32.47 20.18
CA MET A 1 -0.63 31.78 20.70
C MET A 1 -0.57 30.35 20.20
N ASN A 2 0.03 29.44 20.98
CA ASN A 2 0.28 28.06 20.58
C ASN A 2 -1.03 27.27 20.60
N ARG A 3 -1.56 26.90 19.44
CA ARG A 3 -2.58 25.86 19.36
C ARG A 3 -1.89 24.52 19.65
N LYS A 4 -2.15 23.97 20.83
CA LYS A 4 -2.01 22.53 21.06
C LYS A 4 -2.93 21.85 20.05
N VAL A 5 -2.35 21.07 19.14
CA VAL A 5 -3.12 20.16 18.30
C VAL A 5 -3.59 19.06 19.24
N ASP A 6 -4.91 18.99 19.46
CA ASP A 6 -5.50 17.96 20.29
C ASP A 6 -5.33 16.61 19.55
N HIS A 7 -4.66 15.64 20.17
CA HIS A 7 -4.32 14.35 19.53
C HIS A 7 -5.54 13.44 19.29
N ASN A 8 -6.77 13.95 19.47
CA ASN A 8 -8.02 13.20 19.45
C ASN A 8 -8.88 13.38 18.19
N ASP A 9 -8.45 14.22 17.24
CA ASP A 9 -9.22 14.52 16.01
C ASP A 9 -8.67 13.86 14.73
N PHE A 10 -7.64 13.01 14.83
CA PHE A 10 -7.04 12.35 13.66
C PHE A 10 -8.00 11.33 13.06
N LYS A 11 -8.45 11.58 11.82
CA LYS A 11 -9.28 10.64 11.07
C LYS A 11 -8.43 9.80 10.12
N PRO A 12 -8.70 8.50 9.96
CA PRO A 12 -7.96 7.65 9.03
C PRO A 12 -7.88 8.19 7.60
N GLU A 13 -8.90 8.91 7.14
CA GLU A 13 -8.91 9.56 5.83
C GLU A 13 -7.89 10.71 5.68
N ASP A 14 -7.39 11.30 6.77
CA ASP A 14 -6.51 12.47 6.73
C ASP A 14 -5.11 12.14 6.18
N VAL A 15 -4.73 10.86 6.17
CA VAL A 15 -3.45 10.39 5.60
C VAL A 15 -3.55 9.92 4.16
N ILE A 16 -4.72 10.04 3.54
CA ILE A 16 -4.92 9.65 2.14
C ILE A 16 -4.59 10.82 1.24
N ILE A 17 -3.67 10.60 0.31
CA ILE A 17 -3.22 11.63 -0.63
C ILE A 17 -4.41 12.18 -1.43
N ASN A 18 -4.44 13.50 -1.52
CA ASN A 18 -5.45 14.30 -2.19
C ASN A 18 -4.78 15.55 -2.78
N ARG A 19 -5.58 16.47 -3.34
CA ARG A 19 -5.07 17.68 -4.01
C ARG A 19 -4.34 18.64 -3.06
N ASP A 20 -4.68 18.61 -1.77
CA ASP A 20 -4.16 19.51 -0.74
C ASP A 20 -3.05 18.87 0.10
N SER A 21 -2.62 17.65 -0.26
CA SER A 21 -1.55 16.94 0.44
C SER A 21 -0.19 17.60 0.23
N ASP A 22 0.68 17.48 1.24
CA ASP A 22 2.05 18.01 1.17
C ASP A 22 2.79 17.44 -0.06
N PHE A 23 3.40 18.34 -0.84
CA PHE A 23 4.16 18.00 -2.04
C PHE A 23 5.23 16.93 -1.77
N ALA A 24 5.93 16.99 -0.64
CA ALA A 24 6.96 16.03 -0.29
C ALA A 24 6.39 14.60 -0.11
N VAL A 25 5.19 14.49 0.48
CA VAL A 25 4.50 13.21 0.66
C VAL A 25 4.07 12.65 -0.70
N VAL A 26 3.50 13.50 -1.57
CA VAL A 26 3.07 13.08 -2.91
C VAL A 26 4.27 12.62 -3.75
N GLU A 27 5.38 13.36 -3.76
CA GLU A 27 6.59 12.98 -4.49
C GLU A 27 7.24 11.71 -3.91
N ALA A 28 7.19 11.50 -2.60
CA ALA A 28 7.66 10.26 -2.00
C ALA A 28 6.90 9.04 -2.55
N TYR A 29 5.56 9.08 -2.63
CA TYR A 29 4.77 7.99 -3.22
C TYR A 29 5.03 7.82 -4.73
N LYS A 30 5.21 8.92 -5.48
CA LYS A 30 5.59 8.83 -6.91
C LYS A 30 6.96 8.18 -7.11
N SER A 31 7.91 8.48 -6.22
CA SER A 31 9.24 7.85 -6.21
C SER A 31 9.13 6.35 -5.93
N ILE A 32 8.37 5.96 -4.89
CA ILE A 32 8.10 4.54 -4.58
C ILE A 32 7.48 3.83 -5.78
N ARG A 33 6.42 4.39 -6.37
CA ARG A 33 5.77 3.84 -7.58
C ARG A 33 6.79 3.59 -8.69
N THR A 34 7.62 4.59 -8.99
CA THR A 34 8.61 4.52 -10.07
C THR A 34 9.64 3.42 -9.81
N ASN A 35 10.14 3.30 -8.58
CA ASN A 35 11.09 2.24 -8.21
C ASN A 35 10.46 0.85 -8.38
N ILE A 36 9.22 0.66 -7.95
CA ILE A 36 8.49 -0.61 -8.15
C ILE A 36 8.39 -0.97 -9.64
N MET A 37 8.08 0.01 -10.50
CA MET A 37 7.98 -0.21 -11.95
C MET A 37 9.29 -0.69 -12.58
N TYR A 38 10.44 -0.27 -12.03
CA TYR A 38 11.76 -0.71 -12.51
C TYR A 38 12.24 -2.00 -11.85
N SER A 39 11.82 -2.29 -10.61
CA SER A 39 12.25 -3.49 -9.88
C SER A 39 11.52 -4.77 -10.31
N ILE A 40 10.31 -4.68 -10.86
CA ILE A 40 9.54 -5.84 -11.30
C ILE A 40 9.69 -6.00 -12.83
N PRO A 41 10.30 -7.09 -13.33
CA PRO A 41 10.49 -7.32 -14.76
C PRO A 41 9.16 -7.27 -15.51
N ARG A 42 9.13 -6.77 -16.74
CA ARG A 42 7.94 -6.89 -17.61
C ARG A 42 7.68 -8.38 -17.88
N ASN A 43 6.45 -8.82 -17.62
CA ASN A 43 5.96 -10.19 -17.85
C ASN A 43 4.53 -10.07 -18.39
N GLU A 44 3.97 -11.19 -18.85
CA GLU A 44 2.57 -11.25 -19.26
C GLU A 44 1.67 -11.14 -18.02
N GLY A 45 0.74 -10.17 -18.06
CA GLY A 45 -0.22 -9.93 -16.97
C GLY A 45 0.15 -8.78 -16.02
N GLY A 46 -0.77 -8.52 -15.10
CA GLY A 46 -0.65 -7.51 -14.05
C GLY A 46 0.39 -7.84 -13.00
N LYS A 47 0.95 -6.79 -12.39
CA LYS A 47 1.97 -6.90 -11.34
C LYS A 47 1.34 -6.94 -9.97
N THR A 48 1.62 -7.98 -9.19
CA THR A 48 1.17 -8.06 -7.80
C THR A 48 2.28 -7.60 -6.87
N VAL A 49 2.00 -6.61 -6.03
CA VAL A 49 2.91 -6.09 -5.01
C VAL A 49 2.30 -6.29 -3.64
N VAL A 50 3.02 -6.98 -2.75
CA VAL A 50 2.66 -7.08 -1.34
C VAL A 50 3.43 -6.05 -0.54
N ILE A 51 2.71 -5.37 0.35
CA ILE A 51 3.29 -4.50 1.35
C ILE A 51 3.13 -5.20 2.70
N THR A 52 4.25 -5.41 3.37
CA THR A 52 4.27 -5.98 4.72
C THR A 52 5.23 -5.22 5.62
N SER A 53 5.32 -5.62 6.87
CA SER A 53 6.14 -4.99 7.90
C SER A 53 6.35 -5.98 9.04
N SER A 54 7.32 -5.74 9.91
CA SER A 54 7.60 -6.63 11.04
C SER A 54 6.48 -6.58 12.09
N SER A 55 5.91 -5.40 12.35
CA SER A 55 5.02 -5.13 13.46
C SER A 55 3.74 -4.36 13.10
N ALA A 56 2.77 -4.34 14.02
CA ALA A 56 1.54 -3.58 13.85
C ALA A 56 1.79 -2.07 14.00
N GLY A 57 1.07 -1.23 13.24
CA GLY A 57 1.15 0.24 13.38
C GLY A 57 2.26 0.93 12.60
N GLU A 58 2.91 0.21 11.68
CA GLU A 58 4.03 0.70 10.85
C GLU A 58 3.60 1.39 9.55
N GLY A 59 2.30 1.57 9.33
CA GLY A 59 1.77 2.34 8.20
C GLY A 59 1.43 1.55 6.94
N LYS A 60 1.48 0.20 6.96
CA LYS A 60 1.14 -0.68 5.83
C LYS A 60 -0.12 -0.27 5.07
N THR A 61 -1.28 -0.28 5.72
CA THR A 61 -2.55 0.07 5.09
C THR A 61 -2.54 1.46 4.44
N THR A 62 -1.98 2.47 5.12
CA THR A 62 -1.84 3.83 4.57
C THR A 62 -0.98 3.83 3.32
N THR A 63 0.16 3.15 3.36
CA THR A 63 1.08 3.03 2.23
C THR A 63 0.42 2.27 1.07
N CYS A 64 -0.29 1.17 1.32
CA CYS A 64 -1.03 0.41 0.32
C CYS A 64 -2.04 1.30 -0.42
N ILE A 65 -2.86 2.03 0.32
CA ILE A 65 -3.89 2.92 -0.23
C ILE A 65 -3.26 4.02 -1.09
N ASN A 66 -2.28 4.73 -0.55
CA ASN A 66 -1.67 5.85 -1.25
C ASN A 66 -0.85 5.41 -2.46
N LEU A 67 -0.21 4.25 -2.39
CA LEU A 67 0.48 3.66 -3.52
C LEU A 67 -0.50 3.25 -4.62
N ALA A 68 -1.62 2.61 -4.26
CA ALA A 68 -2.66 2.25 -5.22
C ALA A 68 -3.24 3.48 -5.93
N ILE A 69 -3.51 4.56 -5.19
CA ILE A 69 -3.94 5.86 -5.75
C ILE A 69 -2.87 6.41 -6.71
N THR A 70 -1.60 6.37 -6.31
CA THR A 70 -0.50 6.91 -7.12
C THR A 70 -0.28 6.13 -8.41
N PHE A 71 -0.51 4.81 -8.41
CA PHE A 71 -0.54 4.00 -9.64
C PHE A 71 -1.77 4.35 -10.50
N ALA A 72 -2.96 4.45 -9.91
CA ALA A 72 -4.19 4.75 -10.64
C ALA A 72 -4.13 6.12 -11.37
N GLN A 73 -3.47 7.11 -10.78
CA GLN A 73 -3.19 8.42 -11.40
C GLN A 73 -2.33 8.36 -12.68
N THR A 74 -1.76 7.20 -13.01
CA THR A 74 -1.06 6.97 -14.30
C THR A 74 -1.95 6.31 -15.36
N ASN A 75 -3.25 6.27 -15.12
CA ASN A 75 -4.26 5.57 -15.94
C ASN A 75 -4.07 4.05 -16.01
N SER A 76 -3.27 3.49 -15.09
CA SER A 76 -3.15 2.04 -14.91
C SER A 76 -4.39 1.51 -14.19
N ARG A 77 -4.93 0.36 -14.60
CA ARG A 77 -6.01 -0.31 -13.88
C ARG A 77 -5.45 -0.92 -12.61
N VAL A 78 -5.86 -0.42 -11.45
CA VAL A 78 -5.33 -0.85 -10.15
C VAL A 78 -6.40 -1.54 -9.32
N LEU A 79 -6.03 -2.67 -8.71
CA LEU A 79 -6.79 -3.32 -7.66
C LEU A 79 -6.06 -3.19 -6.32
N LEU A 80 -6.75 -2.70 -5.29
CA LEU A 80 -6.30 -2.77 -3.90
C LEU A 80 -7.06 -3.88 -3.15
N ILE A 81 -6.34 -4.79 -2.51
CA ILE A 81 -6.92 -5.92 -1.76
C ILE A 81 -6.52 -5.82 -0.28
N ASP A 82 -7.51 -5.91 0.62
CA ASP A 82 -7.29 -6.03 2.06
C ASP A 82 -7.20 -7.51 2.48
N CYS A 83 -5.97 -8.04 2.53
CA CYS A 83 -5.71 -9.41 3.00
C CYS A 83 -5.41 -9.46 4.52
N ASP A 84 -5.50 -8.35 5.27
CA ASP A 84 -5.52 -8.39 6.73
C ASP A 84 -6.93 -8.72 7.23
N LEU A 85 -7.32 -9.99 7.06
CA LEU A 85 -8.63 -10.50 7.48
C LEU A 85 -8.85 -10.44 9.00
N ARG A 86 -7.76 -10.26 9.78
CA ARG A 86 -7.79 -10.22 11.25
C ARG A 86 -8.16 -8.83 11.76
N LYS A 87 -7.51 -7.79 11.23
CA LYS A 87 -7.72 -6.39 11.63
C LYS A 87 -7.85 -5.49 10.40
N PRO A 88 -8.86 -5.72 9.54
CA PRO A 88 -8.97 -5.01 8.28
C PRO A 88 -9.23 -3.53 8.48
N LYS A 89 -8.58 -2.70 7.68
CA LYS A 89 -8.60 -1.23 7.85
C LYS A 89 -8.97 -0.48 6.59
N ILE A 90 -8.76 -1.05 5.39
CA ILE A 90 -8.94 -0.31 4.13
C ILE A 90 -10.35 0.29 4.02
N HIS A 91 -11.38 -0.50 4.37
CA HIS A 91 -12.77 -0.04 4.33
C HIS A 91 -13.01 1.23 5.18
N ARG A 92 -12.36 1.37 6.35
CA ARG A 92 -12.51 2.55 7.22
C ARG A 92 -11.84 3.77 6.62
N TYR A 93 -10.64 3.59 6.07
CA TYR A 93 -9.86 4.66 5.44
C TYR A 93 -10.57 5.21 4.19
N LEU A 94 -11.14 4.32 3.38
CA LEU A 94 -11.83 4.68 2.13
C LEU A 94 -13.35 4.91 2.29
N LYS A 95 -13.89 4.84 3.51
CA LYS A 95 -15.33 4.97 3.80
C LYS A 95 -16.20 4.01 2.98
N LEU A 96 -15.73 2.78 2.84
CA LEU A 96 -16.42 1.70 2.15
C LEU A 96 -17.12 0.78 3.14
N GLU A 97 -18.13 0.07 2.66
CA GLU A 97 -18.71 -1.04 3.42
C GLU A 97 -17.72 -2.19 3.55
N LYS A 98 -17.61 -2.74 4.76
CA LYS A 98 -16.76 -3.91 5.04
C LYS A 98 -17.34 -5.20 4.47
N LYS A 99 -18.68 -5.32 4.45
CA LYS A 99 -19.41 -6.55 4.09
C LYS A 99 -19.15 -6.98 2.66
N ASP A 100 -19.36 -8.28 2.43
CA ASP A 100 -19.22 -8.92 1.12
C ASP A 100 -17.85 -8.62 0.51
N GLY A 101 -16.78 -9.04 1.19
CA GLY A 101 -15.41 -8.83 0.74
C GLY A 101 -14.69 -10.14 0.44
N LEU A 102 -13.35 -10.09 0.46
CA LEU A 102 -12.47 -11.20 0.12
C LEU A 102 -12.86 -12.50 0.85
N SER A 103 -13.03 -12.46 2.17
CA SER A 103 -13.39 -13.64 2.96
C SER A 103 -14.73 -14.24 2.53
N ASN A 104 -15.75 -13.40 2.27
CA ASN A 104 -17.07 -13.84 1.84
C ASN A 104 -17.01 -14.50 0.46
N VAL A 105 -16.23 -13.94 -0.47
CA VAL A 105 -16.03 -14.52 -1.81
C VAL A 105 -15.33 -15.87 -1.71
N LEU A 106 -14.25 -15.96 -0.93
CA LEU A 106 -13.49 -17.21 -0.77
C LEU A 106 -14.32 -18.32 -0.12
N CYS A 107 -15.26 -17.97 0.76
CA CYS A 107 -16.19 -18.92 1.38
C CYS A 107 -17.43 -19.22 0.50
N GLY A 108 -17.59 -18.57 -0.66
CA GLY A 108 -18.76 -18.72 -1.52
C GLY A 108 -20.05 -18.09 -0.96
N PHE A 109 -19.93 -17.16 -0.01
CA PHE A 109 -21.07 -16.43 0.56
C PHE A 109 -21.41 -15.13 -0.20
N ALA A 110 -20.53 -14.68 -1.09
CA ALA A 110 -20.76 -13.53 -1.95
C ALA A 110 -20.17 -13.75 -3.35
N ASP A 111 -20.84 -13.20 -4.36
CA ASP A 111 -20.32 -13.16 -5.72
C ASP A 111 -19.23 -12.07 -5.84
N LEU A 112 -18.20 -12.34 -6.65
CA LEU A 112 -17.06 -11.42 -6.81
C LEU A 112 -17.48 -10.05 -7.37
N ASP A 113 -18.44 -10.02 -8.29
CA ASP A 113 -18.95 -8.79 -8.93
C ASP A 113 -19.62 -7.84 -7.92
N LYS A 114 -20.30 -8.37 -6.90
CA LYS A 114 -20.89 -7.60 -5.80
C LYS A 114 -19.86 -7.20 -4.74
N ALA A 115 -18.87 -8.07 -4.52
CA ALA A 115 -17.86 -7.85 -3.51
C ALA A 115 -16.86 -6.77 -3.92
N LEU A 116 -16.51 -6.74 -5.21
CA LEU A 116 -15.59 -5.78 -5.77
C LEU A 116 -16.22 -4.37 -5.78
N LYS A 117 -15.58 -3.43 -5.08
CA LYS A 117 -15.98 -2.02 -5.08
C LYS A 117 -15.33 -1.35 -6.27
N ILE A 118 -16.08 -1.22 -7.36
CA ILE A 118 -15.60 -0.67 -8.64
C ILE A 118 -15.60 0.85 -8.60
N GLY A 119 -14.55 1.48 -9.14
CA GLY A 119 -14.48 2.92 -9.34
C GLY A 119 -14.44 3.71 -8.04
N VAL A 120 -13.86 3.15 -6.97
CA VAL A 120 -13.67 3.85 -5.68
C VAL A 120 -12.92 5.15 -5.91
N ARG A 121 -11.96 5.13 -6.84
CA ARG A 121 -11.41 6.31 -7.53
C ARG A 121 -11.25 5.96 -9.00
N GLU A 122 -11.00 6.96 -9.83
CA GLU A 122 -10.69 6.75 -11.24
C GLU A 122 -9.52 5.75 -11.37
N HIS A 123 -9.75 4.69 -12.14
CA HIS A 123 -8.83 3.55 -12.34
C HIS A 123 -8.45 2.73 -11.08
N LEU A 124 -9.17 2.89 -9.98
CA LEU A 124 -8.91 2.14 -8.73
C LEU A 124 -10.16 1.41 -8.25
N ASP A 125 -10.06 0.08 -8.26
CA ASP A 125 -11.02 -0.82 -7.64
C ASP A 125 -10.49 -1.35 -6.32
N VAL A 126 -11.39 -1.72 -5.41
CA VAL A 126 -11.04 -2.18 -4.07
C VAL A 126 -11.80 -3.46 -3.73
N LEU A 127 -11.07 -4.46 -3.24
CA LEU A 127 -11.66 -5.63 -2.59
C LEU A 127 -11.35 -5.53 -1.09
N THR A 128 -12.38 -5.21 -0.29
CA THR A 128 -12.27 -5.18 1.17
C THR A 128 -12.10 -6.59 1.74
N ALA A 129 -11.71 -6.70 3.01
CA ALA A 129 -11.47 -8.01 3.61
C ALA A 129 -12.73 -8.86 3.77
N GLY A 130 -13.91 -8.24 3.85
CA GLY A 130 -15.15 -8.94 4.19
C GLY A 130 -15.31 -9.18 5.69
N ASP A 131 -16.25 -10.04 6.05
CA ASP A 131 -16.47 -10.46 7.44
C ASP A 131 -15.24 -11.18 7.99
N THR A 132 -14.97 -11.04 9.29
CA THR A 132 -13.81 -11.68 9.90
C THR A 132 -14.06 -13.19 10.01
N PRO A 133 -13.30 -14.03 9.27
CA PRO A 133 -13.52 -15.48 9.28
C PRO A 133 -12.89 -16.12 10.53
N PRO A 134 -13.32 -17.33 10.92
CA PRO A 134 -12.70 -18.06 12.03
C PRO A 134 -11.27 -18.51 11.71
N ASN A 135 -10.95 -18.71 10.43
CA ASN A 135 -9.68 -19.25 9.92
C ASN A 135 -9.02 -18.36 8.82
N PRO A 136 -8.57 -17.14 9.14
CA PRO A 136 -7.96 -16.20 8.18
C PRO A 136 -6.83 -16.77 7.31
N ALA A 137 -5.84 -17.41 7.94
CA ALA A 137 -4.65 -17.88 7.24
C ALA A 137 -4.96 -18.99 6.23
N GLU A 138 -5.88 -19.90 6.57
CA GLU A 138 -6.27 -21.04 5.73
C GLU A 138 -7.00 -20.56 4.46
N LEU A 139 -7.84 -19.53 4.57
CA LEU A 139 -8.55 -18.99 3.41
C LEU A 139 -7.59 -18.47 2.33
N LEU A 140 -6.48 -17.83 2.72
CA LEU A 140 -5.46 -17.35 1.78
C LEU A 140 -4.59 -18.48 1.18
N GLN A 141 -4.73 -19.72 1.65
CA GLN A 141 -4.08 -20.91 1.08
C GLN A 141 -4.98 -21.71 0.14
N THR A 142 -6.25 -21.33 -0.01
CA THR A 142 -7.21 -22.04 -0.84
C THR A 142 -6.88 -21.93 -2.33
N LYS A 143 -7.34 -22.91 -3.12
CA LYS A 143 -7.31 -22.84 -4.59
C LYS A 143 -8.20 -21.73 -5.12
N GLU A 144 -9.21 -21.36 -4.36
CA GLU A 144 -10.14 -20.27 -4.68
C GLU A 144 -9.39 -18.93 -4.68
N PHE A 145 -8.51 -18.70 -3.70
CA PHE A 145 -7.66 -17.51 -3.67
C PHE A 145 -6.66 -17.49 -4.85
N GLU A 146 -6.04 -18.63 -5.15
CA GLU A 146 -5.16 -18.77 -6.33
C GLU A 146 -5.88 -18.43 -7.65
N LYS A 147 -7.10 -18.97 -7.83
CA LYS A 147 -7.95 -18.68 -9.00
C LYS A 147 -8.28 -17.19 -9.08
N LEU A 148 -8.65 -16.55 -7.96
CA LEU A 148 -8.92 -15.11 -7.93
C LEU A 148 -7.70 -14.30 -8.35
N MET A 149 -6.53 -14.58 -7.80
CA MET A 149 -5.29 -13.89 -8.16
C MET A 149 -4.96 -14.07 -9.64
N THR A 150 -5.19 -15.26 -10.21
CA THR A 150 -5.02 -15.54 -11.64
C THR A 150 -5.97 -14.71 -12.51
N VAL A 151 -7.23 -14.55 -12.08
CA VAL A 151 -8.21 -13.70 -12.78
C VAL A 151 -7.80 -12.23 -12.69
N PHE A 152 -7.44 -11.74 -11.50
CA PHE A 152 -7.04 -10.35 -11.31
C PHE A 152 -5.82 -9.97 -12.13
N LYS A 153 -4.81 -10.85 -12.23
CA LYS A 153 -3.63 -10.62 -13.09
C LYS A 153 -3.96 -10.45 -14.57
N LYS A 154 -5.15 -10.86 -15.04
CA LYS A 154 -5.59 -10.64 -16.43
C LYS A 154 -6.31 -9.30 -16.62
N VAL A 155 -6.89 -8.75 -15.56
CA VAL A 155 -7.79 -7.60 -15.61
C VAL A 155 -7.12 -6.30 -15.17
N TYR A 156 -6.20 -6.39 -14.21
CA TYR A 156 -5.52 -5.23 -13.64
C TYR A 156 -4.07 -5.17 -14.10
N ASP A 157 -3.55 -3.95 -14.24
CA ASP A 157 -2.14 -3.73 -14.55
C ASP A 157 -1.29 -3.81 -13.27
N TYR A 158 -1.87 -3.39 -12.14
CA TYR A 158 -1.25 -3.50 -10.80
C TYR A 158 -2.26 -3.99 -9.76
N ILE A 159 -1.80 -4.89 -8.89
CA ILE A 159 -2.54 -5.42 -7.75
C ILE A 159 -1.73 -5.13 -6.50
N ILE A 160 -2.26 -4.31 -5.61
CA ILE A 160 -1.62 -3.91 -4.36
C ILE A 160 -2.31 -4.67 -3.21
N ILE A 161 -1.54 -5.41 -2.43
CA ILE A 161 -2.06 -6.24 -1.35
C ILE A 161 -1.58 -5.71 0.00
N ASP A 162 -2.54 -5.32 0.86
CA ASP A 162 -2.30 -5.05 2.27
C ASP A 162 -2.32 -6.36 3.06
N THR A 163 -1.37 -6.52 3.98
CA THR A 163 -1.20 -7.77 4.75
C THR A 163 -1.03 -7.47 6.25
N PRO A 164 -1.34 -8.44 7.12
CA PRO A 164 -0.95 -8.32 8.52
C PRO A 164 0.59 -8.35 8.64
N PRO A 165 1.16 -7.94 9.80
CA PRO A 165 2.61 -7.96 9.98
C PRO A 165 3.17 -9.39 9.90
N ILE A 166 4.26 -9.57 9.16
CA ILE A 166 4.81 -10.88 8.84
C ILE A 166 5.36 -11.63 10.07
N ASN A 167 5.79 -10.90 11.11
CA ASN A 167 6.36 -11.58 12.28
C ASN A 167 5.30 -12.26 13.15
N PHE A 168 4.04 -11.85 13.06
CA PHE A 168 3.00 -12.28 14.00
C PHE A 168 2.16 -13.44 13.48
N VAL A 169 1.91 -13.49 12.17
CA VAL A 169 0.98 -14.45 11.58
C VAL A 169 1.42 -14.89 10.19
N THR A 170 1.02 -16.10 9.80
CA THR A 170 1.36 -16.71 8.49
C THR A 170 0.46 -16.22 7.34
N ASP A 171 -0.59 -15.46 7.63
CA ASP A 171 -1.49 -14.90 6.62
C ASP A 171 -0.72 -14.11 5.54
N ALA A 172 0.26 -13.29 5.96
CA ALA A 172 1.08 -12.49 5.05
C ALA A 172 1.89 -13.37 4.10
N THR A 173 2.51 -14.44 4.60
CA THR A 173 3.32 -15.34 3.76
C THR A 173 2.48 -16.09 2.73
N ASN A 174 1.21 -16.36 3.02
CA ASN A 174 0.30 -16.99 2.04
C ASN A 174 -0.02 -16.04 0.88
N ALA A 175 -0.27 -14.76 1.16
CA ALA A 175 -0.48 -13.75 0.12
C ALA A 175 0.79 -13.49 -0.71
N ILE A 176 1.96 -13.47 -0.06
CA ILE A 176 3.27 -13.22 -0.69
C ILE A 176 3.58 -14.21 -1.81
N LYS A 177 3.16 -15.48 -1.70
CA LYS A 177 3.37 -16.50 -2.74
C LYS A 177 2.81 -16.12 -4.12
N TYR A 178 1.81 -15.23 -4.16
CA TYR A 178 1.18 -14.78 -5.40
C TYR A 178 1.67 -13.40 -5.86
N SER A 179 2.67 -12.83 -5.15
CA SER A 179 3.25 -11.53 -5.43
C SER A 179 4.46 -11.64 -6.36
N ASP A 180 4.63 -10.64 -7.23
CA ASP A 180 5.82 -10.47 -8.07
C ASP A 180 6.91 -9.66 -7.35
N GLY A 181 6.54 -8.93 -6.28
CA GLY A 181 7.46 -8.21 -5.42
C GLY A 181 6.88 -7.91 -4.04
N VAL A 182 7.76 -7.92 -3.03
CA VAL A 182 7.44 -7.57 -1.64
C VAL A 182 8.20 -6.31 -1.24
N ILE A 183 7.48 -5.40 -0.58
CA ILE A 183 8.05 -4.22 0.06
C ILE A 183 7.92 -4.37 1.57
N LEU A 184 9.05 -4.25 2.27
CA LEU A 184 9.07 -4.23 3.73
C LEU A 184 9.01 -2.78 4.22
N LEU A 185 8.04 -2.46 5.08
CA LEU A 185 7.97 -1.17 5.75
C LEU A 185 8.76 -1.21 7.05
N ILE A 186 9.50 -0.14 7.29
CA ILE A 186 10.25 0.11 8.52
C ILE A 186 9.80 1.48 9.01
N LYS A 187 9.35 1.55 10.26
CA LYS A 187 8.96 2.81 10.88
C LYS A 187 10.07 3.30 11.79
N LYS A 188 10.62 4.46 11.46
CA LYS A 188 11.71 5.08 12.19
C LYS A 188 11.32 5.33 13.66
N GLY A 189 12.22 4.96 14.57
CA GLY A 189 12.02 5.12 16.01
C GLY A 189 11.00 4.14 16.62
N VAL A 190 10.48 3.19 15.83
CA VAL A 190 9.53 2.17 16.29
C VAL A 190 10.07 0.78 15.98
N THR A 191 10.40 0.50 14.72
CA THR A 191 10.89 -0.81 14.28
C THR A 191 12.33 -1.04 14.74
N THR A 192 12.60 -2.20 15.34
CA THR A 192 13.96 -2.59 15.76
C THR A 192 14.72 -3.35 14.67
N TYR A 193 16.04 -3.48 14.81
CA TYR A 193 16.85 -4.30 13.90
C TYR A 193 16.47 -5.78 13.99
N ASP A 194 16.33 -6.33 15.20
CA ASP A 194 15.93 -7.72 15.43
C ASP A 194 14.58 -8.05 14.76
N GLU A 195 13.60 -7.13 14.85
CA GLU A 195 12.30 -7.28 14.19
C GLU A 195 12.43 -7.32 12.66
N VAL A 196 13.35 -6.55 12.09
CA VAL A 196 13.63 -6.56 10.64
C VAL A 196 14.33 -7.85 10.24
N GLU A 197 15.32 -8.31 11.00
CA GLU A 197 16.00 -9.59 10.75
C GLU A 197 15.03 -10.76 10.74
N ASP A 198 14.16 -10.86 11.76
CA ASP A 198 13.10 -11.88 11.83
C ASP A 198 12.16 -11.82 10.61
N ALA A 199 11.82 -10.61 10.15
CA ALA A 199 10.95 -10.41 9.00
C ALA A 199 11.65 -10.87 7.71
N LEU A 200 12.92 -10.52 7.54
CA LEU A 200 13.73 -10.94 6.39
C LEU A 200 13.88 -12.47 6.35
N GLU A 201 14.18 -13.12 7.47
CA GLU A 201 14.25 -14.58 7.53
C GLU A 201 12.94 -15.24 7.09
N LYS A 202 11.79 -14.70 7.50
CA LYS A 202 10.47 -15.23 7.11
C LYS A 202 10.19 -15.03 5.62
N LEU A 203 10.61 -13.90 5.07
CA LEU A 203 10.51 -13.59 3.64
C LEU A 203 11.41 -14.50 2.79
N GLU A 204 12.61 -14.80 3.28
CA GLU A 204 13.54 -15.75 2.64
C GLU A 204 12.99 -17.18 2.67
N LYS A 205 12.45 -17.63 3.81
CA LYS A 205 11.86 -18.97 3.97
C LYS A 205 10.73 -19.27 2.97
N VAL A 206 10.07 -18.24 2.45
CA VAL A 206 9.01 -18.39 1.43
C VAL A 206 9.45 -18.02 0.03
N ASN A 207 10.76 -17.88 -0.20
CA ASN A 207 11.37 -17.51 -1.48
C ASN A 207 10.74 -16.24 -2.10
N SER A 208 10.44 -15.25 -1.25
CA SER A 208 9.83 -14.01 -1.74
C SER A 208 10.84 -13.13 -2.47
N ASN A 209 10.37 -12.40 -3.48
CA ASN A 209 11.16 -11.38 -4.17
C ASN A 209 11.07 -10.05 -3.43
N ILE A 210 11.99 -9.77 -2.51
CA ILE A 210 12.05 -8.48 -1.82
C ILE A 210 12.60 -7.43 -2.78
N ILE A 211 11.73 -6.53 -3.25
CA ILE A 211 12.09 -5.51 -4.24
C ILE A 211 12.55 -4.19 -3.60
N GLY A 212 12.43 -4.06 -2.28
CA GLY A 212 12.94 -2.92 -1.53
C GLY A 212 12.28 -2.73 -0.16
N THR A 213 12.67 -1.65 0.49
CA THR A 213 12.17 -1.21 1.80
C THR A 213 11.65 0.22 1.72
N VAL A 214 10.63 0.54 2.51
CA VAL A 214 10.12 1.91 2.69
C VAL A 214 10.30 2.32 4.14
N LEU A 215 11.10 3.37 4.36
CA LEU A 215 11.26 3.98 5.67
C LEU A 215 10.17 5.03 5.90
N ILE A 216 9.31 4.80 6.89
CA ILE A 216 8.28 5.74 7.33
C ILE A 216 8.85 6.58 8.48
N ASP A 217 8.84 7.90 8.31
CA ASP A 217 9.24 8.87 9.35
C ASP A 217 8.01 9.70 9.76
N ASN A 218 7.74 9.75 11.07
CA ASN A 218 6.65 10.53 11.67
C ASN A 218 7.15 11.90 12.13
N ASN A 219 8.03 12.54 11.38
CA ASN A 219 8.69 13.75 11.87
C ASN A 219 7.67 14.91 11.94
N ASP A 220 7.36 15.33 13.17
CA ASP A 220 6.53 16.49 13.50
C ASP A 220 7.22 17.79 13.08
N GLY A 221 7.39 18.07 11.79
CA GLY A 221 7.76 19.40 11.23
C GLY A 221 9.01 20.12 11.76
N THR A 222 9.74 19.57 12.73
CA THR A 222 10.76 20.25 13.54
C THR A 222 12.18 20.01 13.02
N ASN A 223 12.35 18.96 12.20
CA ASN A 223 13.58 18.71 11.47
C ASN A 223 13.35 18.86 9.97
N ASN A 224 13.01 20.09 9.58
CA ASN A 224 12.97 20.54 8.20
C ASN A 224 14.41 20.69 7.64
N LYS A 225 15.18 19.59 7.65
CA LYS A 225 16.37 19.48 6.80
C LYS A 225 15.87 19.29 5.38
N LYS A 226 15.66 20.43 4.71
CA LYS A 226 15.45 20.63 3.28
C LYS A 226 16.05 19.48 2.44
N TYR A 227 15.26 18.47 2.13
CA TYR A 227 15.47 17.67 0.93
C TYR A 227 14.70 18.34 -0.21
N GLY A 228 15.13 19.56 -0.54
CA GLY A 228 14.72 20.26 -1.74
C GLY A 228 15.81 20.06 -2.77
N TYR A 229 15.54 19.26 -3.80
CA TYR A 229 16.29 19.34 -5.05
C TYR A 229 16.05 20.73 -5.63
N GLY A 230 17.02 21.63 -5.42
CA GLY A 230 16.97 23.00 -5.89
C GLY A 230 17.23 23.10 -7.38
N TYR A 231 16.20 22.87 -8.21
CA TYR A 231 16.14 23.54 -9.52
C TYR A 231 15.56 24.93 -9.30
N ARG A 232 16.43 25.82 -8.85
CA ARG A 232 16.19 27.25 -8.87
C ARG A 232 16.34 27.67 -10.34
N TYR A 233 15.24 27.73 -11.09
CA TYR A 233 15.18 28.57 -12.28
C TYR A 233 15.56 29.98 -11.80
N LYS A 234 16.81 30.38 -12.06
CA LYS A 234 17.16 31.78 -12.04
C LYS A 234 16.45 32.35 -13.25
N ASP A 235 15.34 33.04 -13.01
CA ASP A 235 14.88 34.05 -13.95
C ASP A 235 16.03 35.05 -14.10
N GLU A 236 16.85 34.86 -15.13
CA GLU A 236 17.78 35.88 -15.56
C GLU A 236 16.94 37.09 -16.00
N PRO A 237 17.16 38.28 -15.41
CA PRO A 237 16.47 39.46 -15.88
C PRO A 237 16.86 39.72 -17.34
N ALA A 238 15.86 39.90 -18.19
CA ALA A 238 16.04 40.20 -19.60
C ALA A 238 17.05 41.34 -19.81
N PRO A 239 17.96 41.24 -20.80
CA PRO A 239 19.01 42.23 -21.00
C PRO A 239 18.39 43.59 -21.28
N LYS A 240 18.77 44.59 -20.46
CA LYS A 240 18.39 45.99 -20.67
C LYS A 240 18.93 46.44 -22.04
N ARG A 241 18.02 46.77 -22.96
CA ARG A 241 18.38 47.47 -24.20
C ARG A 241 19.07 48.79 -23.83
N LYS A 242 20.33 48.95 -24.27
CA LYS A 242 21.01 50.25 -24.23
C LYS A 242 20.45 51.10 -25.37
N LYS A 243 19.97 52.28 -24.99
CA LYS A 243 19.56 53.48 -25.76
C LYS A 243 19.19 53.29 -27.23
#